data_AF-A0A9D6XP89-F1
#
_entry.id   AF-A0A9D6XP89-F1
#
_cell.length_a   1.000
_cell.length_b   1.000
_cell.length_c   1.000
_cell.angle_alpha   90.00
_cell.angle_beta   90.00
_cell.angle_gamma   90.00
#
_symmetry.space_group_name_H-M   'P 1'
#
loop_
_entity.id
_entity.type
_entity.pdbx_description
1 polymer ?
#
loop_
_entity_poly.entity_id
_entity_poly.type
_entity_poly.pdbx_seq_one_letter_code
_entity_poly.pdbx_strand_id
1 'polypeptide(L)' 'MMFLQGALTLLGLRTPADGAMGPQTIGYVNSWRHQGALLMAVKYLAADRYVRLGKPRFLAGWLARLEN' A
#
# COMPACT_ATOMS: atom_id res chain seq x y z
N MET A 1 4.59 2.95 9.40
CA MET A 1 4.82 2.99 7.94
C MET A 1 3.47 3.01 7.23
N MET A 2 3.18 4.08 6.49
CA MET A 2 1.93 4.22 5.75
C MET A 2 1.99 3.37 4.48
N PHE A 3 0.93 2.63 4.15
CA PHE A 3 0.97 1.63 3.08
C PHE A 3 1.29 2.21 1.70
N LEU A 4 0.89 3.46 1.42
CA LEU A 4 1.15 4.12 0.14
C LEU A 4 2.64 4.43 -0.06
N GLN A 5 3.29 5.08 0.91
CA GLN A 5 4.73 5.32 0.89
C GLN A 5 5.50 4.01 0.92
N GLY A 6 5.04 3.03 1.72
CA GLY A 6 5.61 1.68 1.71
C GLY A 6 5.52 1.00 0.35
N ALA A 7 4.42 1.19 -0.39
CA ALA A 7 4.23 0.63 -1.72
C ALA A 7 5.13 1.31 -2.76
N LEU A 8 5.29 2.64 -2.69
CA LEU A 8 6.23 3.38 -3.53
C LEU A 8 7.66 2.89 -3.28
N THR A 9 8.05 2.72 -2.01
CA THR A 9 9.33 2.12 -1.62
C THR A 9 9.49 0.69 -2.12
N LEU A 10 8.48 -0.15 -1.99
CA LEU A 10 8.48 -1.54 -2.48
C LEU A 10 8.68 -1.59 -4.00
N LEU A 11 8.14 -0.62 -4.72
CA LEU A 11 8.24 -0.49 -6.17
C LEU A 11 9.51 0.27 -6.61
N GLY A 12 10.43 0.56 -5.69
CA GLY A 12 11.76 1.09 -5.98
C GLY A 12 11.91 2.61 -5.88
N LEU A 13 10.87 3.35 -5.49
CA LEU A 13 10.96 4.78 -5.26
C LEU A 13 11.45 5.10 -3.85
N ARG A 14 12.43 5.99 -3.72
CA ARG A 14 12.84 6.48 -2.40
C ARG A 14 11.85 7.53 -1.90
N THR A 15 10.82 7.08 -1.19
CA THR A 15 9.91 7.97 -0.46
C THR A 15 10.18 7.94 1.05
N PRO A 16 10.22 9.09 1.74
CA PRO A 16 10.18 9.11 3.19
C PRO A 16 8.89 8.42 3.66
N ALA A 17 9.00 7.45 4.57
CA ALA A 17 7.86 6.71 5.12
C ALA A 17 7.35 7.34 6.43
N ASP A 18 7.26 8.67 6.43
CA ASP A 18 6.91 9.51 7.59
C ASP A 18 5.41 9.53 7.90
N GLY A 19 4.58 8.98 7.02
CA GLY A 19 3.12 8.99 7.15
C GLY A 19 2.47 10.33 6.78
N ALA A 20 3.24 11.32 6.32
CA ALA A 20 2.74 12.58 5.84
C ALA A 20 2.51 12.53 4.32
N MET A 21 1.28 12.80 3.87
CA MET A 21 1.01 13.02 2.45
C MET A 21 1.43 14.43 2.03
N GLY A 22 2.75 14.63 1.90
CA GLY A 22 3.31 15.87 1.38
C GLY A 22 3.29 15.97 -0.15
N PRO A 23 3.63 17.15 -0.72
CA PRO A 23 3.68 17.38 -2.16
C PRO A 23 4.56 16.38 -2.92
N GLN A 24 5.65 15.93 -2.30
CA GLN A 24 6.55 14.91 -2.89
C GLN A 24 5.84 13.56 -3.06
N THR A 25 5.19 13.05 -2.01
CA THR A 25 4.43 11.79 -2.06
C THR A 25 3.36 11.86 -3.15
N ILE A 26 2.64 12.99 -3.24
CA ILE A 26 1.62 13.22 -4.28
C ILE A 26 2.26 13.21 -5.68
N GLY A 27 3.41 13.88 -5.86
CA GLY A 27 4.16 13.87 -7.12
C GLY A 27 4.59 12.46 -7.55
N TYR A 28 5.03 11.62 -6.62
CA TYR A 28 5.40 10.23 -6.92
C TYR A 28 4.20 9.37 -7.32
N VAL A 29 3.07 9.52 -6.64
CA VAL A 29 1.84 8.81 -7.00
C VAL A 29 1.37 9.20 -8.40
N ASN A 30 1.36 10.50 -8.71
CA ASN A 30 0.89 11.01 -10.00
C ASN A 30 1.84 10.69 -11.16
N SER A 31 3.15 10.58 -10.89
CA SER A 31 4.14 10.22 -11.92
C SER A 31 4.26 8.71 -12.14
N TRP A 32 3.64 7.88 -11.31
CA TRP A 32 3.71 6.44 -11.45
C TRP A 32 2.94 5.94 -12.68
N ARG A 33 3.67 5.33 -13.61
CA ARG A 33 3.15 4.86 -14.92
C ARG A 33 2.08 3.77 -14.81
N HIS A 34 2.17 2.90 -13.80
CA HIS A 34 1.31 1.72 -13.66
C HIS A 34 0.49 1.79 -12.37
N GLN A 35 -0.55 2.62 -12.36
CA GLN A 35 -1.43 2.83 -11.20
C GLN A 35 -2.00 1.52 -10.62
N GLY A 36 -2.32 0.54 -11.47
CA GLY A 36 -2.77 -0.78 -11.02
C GLY A 36 -1.73 -1.55 -10.20
N ALA A 37 -0.45 -1.48 -10.58
CA ALA A 37 0.63 -2.11 -9.84
C ALA A 37 0.85 -1.42 -8.47
N LEU A 38 0.74 -0.09 -8.43
CA LEU A 38 0.81 0.67 -7.17
C LEU A 38 -0.32 0.28 -6.22
N LEU A 39 -1.55 0.20 -6.73
CA LEU A 39 -2.70 -0.24 -5.94
C LEU A 39 -2.51 -1.67 -5.42
N MET A 40 -1.98 -2.58 -6.24
CA MET A 40 -1.69 -3.95 -5.80
C MET A 40 -0.62 -4.01 -4.72
N ALA A 41 0.44 -3.20 -4.82
CA ALA A 41 1.46 -3.10 -3.78
C ALA A 41 0.88 -2.56 -2.45
N VAL A 42 -0.02 -1.58 -2.50
CA VAL A 42 -0.75 -1.09 -1.32
C VAL A 42 -1.60 -2.20 -0.70
N LYS A 43 -2.37 -2.93 -1.53
CA LYS A 43 -3.18 -4.06 -1.07
C LYS A 43 -2.30 -5.15 -0.43
N TYR A 44 -1.17 -5.50 -1.03
CA TYR A 44 -0.23 -6.46 -0.48
C TYR A 44 0.23 -6.08 0.94
N LEU A 45 0.65 -4.83 1.14
CA LEU A 45 1.11 -4.36 2.45
C LEU A 45 -0.02 -4.32 3.50
N ALA A 46 -1.25 -4.02 3.08
CA ALA A 46 -2.41 -4.10 3.96
C ALA A 46 -2.73 -5.56 4.36
N ALA A 47 -2.67 -6.50 3.42
CA ALA A 47 -2.87 -7.93 3.67
C ALA A 47 -1.84 -8.45 4.68
N ASP A 48 -0.56 -8.17 4.42
CA ASP A 48 0.55 -8.55 5.26
C ASP A 48 0.43 -7.95 6.68
N ARG A 49 -0.10 -6.73 6.82
CA ARG A 49 -0.39 -6.16 8.16
C ARG A 49 -1.40 -7.01 8.94
N TYR A 50 -2.47 -7.49 8.30
CA TYR A 50 -3.43 -8.36 8.98
C TYR A 50 -2.83 -9.72 9.37
N VAL A 51 -1.93 -10.26 8.53
CA VAL A 51 -1.17 -11.48 8.84
C VAL A 51 -0.31 -11.25 10.07
N ARG A 52 0.50 -10.18 10.10
CA ARG A 52 1.38 -9.86 11.25
C ARG A 52 0.61 -9.56 12.54
N LEU A 53 -0.60 -9.01 12.45
CA LEU A 53 -1.46 -8.77 13.59
C LEU A 53 -2.13 -10.06 14.13
N GLY A 54 -2.00 -11.20 13.44
CA GLY A 54 -2.67 -12.44 13.83
C GLY A 54 -4.19 -12.32 13.78
N LYS A 55 -4.74 -11.60 12.79
CA LYS A 55 -6.18 -11.31 12.66
C LYS A 55 -6.78 -11.98 11.41
N PRO A 56 -6.81 -13.33 11.33
CA PRO A 56 -7.19 -14.06 10.12
C PRO A 56 -8.65 -13.81 9.69
N ARG A 57 -9.58 -13.65 10.64
CA ARG A 57 -10.99 -13.33 10.34
C ARG A 57 -11.13 -11.98 9.60
N PHE A 58 -10.36 -10.98 10.01
CA PHE A 58 -10.38 -9.66 9.38
C PHE A 58 -9.68 -9.68 8.02
N LEU A 59 -8.60 -10.43 7.88
CA LEU A 59 -7.95 -10.68 6.59
C LEU A 59 -8.93 -11.31 5.59
N ALA A 60 -9.59 -12.40 5.96
CA ALA A 60 -10.55 -13.09 5.09
C ALA A 60 -11.70 -12.16 4.66
N GLY A 61 -12.28 -11.41 5.61
CA GLY A 61 -13.35 -10.46 5.30
C GLY A 61 -12.88 -9.26 4.45
N TRP A 62 -11.61 -8.87 4.53
CA TRP A 62 -11.04 -7.83 3.69
C TRP A 62 -10.73 -8.34 2.28
N LEU A 63 -10.15 -9.53 2.14
CA LEU A 63 -9.89 -10.17 0.85
C LEU A 63 -11.18 -10.43 0.06
N ALA A 64 -12.25 -10.89 0.71
CA ALA A 64 -13.55 -11.10 0.07
C ALA A 64 -14.17 -9.82 -0.53
N ARG A 65 -13.78 -8.63 -0.03
CA ARG A 65 -14.21 -7.34 -0.61
C ARG A 65 -13.37 -6.90 -1.81
N LEU A 66 -12.22 -7.52 -2.04
CA LEU A 66 -11.36 -7.23 -3.19
C LEU A 66 -11.77 -8.05 -4.43
N GLU A 67 -12.51 -9.14 -4.23
CA GLU A 67 -13.01 -10.03 -5.28
C GLU A 67 -14.38 -9.61 -5.83
N ASN A 68 -15.10 -8.71 -5.14
CA ASN A 68 -16.32 -8.05 -5.60
C ASN A 68 -16.00 -6.67 -6.20
#